data_AF-A0A662BJX7-F1
#
_entry.id   AF-A0A662BJX7-F1
#
_cell.length_a   1.000
_cell.length_b   1.000
_cell.length_c   1.000
_cell.angle_alpha   90.00
_cell.angle_beta   90.00
_cell.angle_gamma   90.00
#
_symmetry.space_group_name_H-M   'P 1'
#
loop_
_entity.id
_entity.type
_entity.pdbx_description
1 polymer ?
#
loop_
_entity_poly.entity_id
_entity_poly.type
_entity_poly.pdbx_seq_one_letter_code
_entity_poly.pdbx_strand_id
1 'polypeptide(L)' 'LVQNDDIVSIIEKSEIINSLDREELREYKRQQRKLPPGKRGGAHIGLIQVALTSANPLDIEVNPVDDDHSFFSIAVKIDK' A
#
# COMPACT_ATOMS: atom_id res chain seq x y z
N LEU A 1 9.66 11.44 -1.51
CA LEU A 1 10.92 10.88 -0.98
C LEU A 1 10.57 10.20 0.33
N VAL A 2 11.07 8.99 0.53
CA VAL A 2 10.88 8.16 1.72
C VAL A 2 12.24 7.61 2.14
N GLN A 3 12.42 7.26 3.41
CA GLN A 3 13.66 6.63 3.87
C GLN A 3 13.81 5.23 3.27
N ASN A 4 15.04 4.84 2.97
CA ASN A 4 15.34 3.52 2.42
C ASN A 4 14.88 2.39 3.35
N ASP A 5 14.93 2.58 4.67
CA ASP A 5 14.46 1.62 5.67
C ASP A 5 12.95 1.36 5.61
N ASP A 6 12.16 2.35 5.17
CA ASP A 6 10.71 2.23 5.05
C ASP A 6 10.27 1.51 3.75
N ILE A 7 11.14 1.47 2.73
CA ILE A 7 10.82 0.94 1.40
C ILE A 7 10.39 -0.52 1.47
N VAL A 8 11.12 -1.36 2.19
CA VAL A 8 10.81 -2.79 2.31
C VAL A 8 9.40 -2.98 2.86
N SER A 9 9.06 -2.24 3.92
CA SER A 9 7.73 -2.31 4.54
C SER A 9 6.62 -1.84 3.60
N ILE A 10 6.90 -0.87 2.73
CA ILE A 10 5.93 -0.35 1.75
C ILE A 10 5.69 -1.36 0.63
N ILE A 11 6.75 -1.99 0.11
CA ILE A 11 6.67 -3.01 -0.95
C ILE A 11 5.88 -4.22 -0.43
N GLU A 12 6.29 -4.81 0.69
CA GLU A 12 5.63 -6.00 1.26
C GLU A 12 4.12 -5.81 1.45
N LYS A 13 3.71 -4.65 1.97
CA LYS A 13 2.28 -4.36 2.19
C LYS A 13 1.52 -4.23 0.89
N SER A 14 2.17 -3.72 -0.15
CA SER A 14 1.52 -3.52 -1.44
C SER A 14 1.42 -4.82 -2.21
N GLU A 15 2.41 -5.71 -2.09
CA GLU A 15 2.33 -7.10 -2.55
C GLU A 15 1.19 -7.84 -1.86
N ILE A 16 1.03 -7.68 -0.53
CA ILE A 16 -0.13 -8.21 0.20
C ILE A 16 -1.42 -7.67 -0.43
N ILE A 17 -1.57 -6.36 -0.60
CA ILE A 17 -2.77 -5.77 -1.21
C ILE A 17 -3.04 -6.36 -2.61
N ASN A 18 -2.03 -6.48 -3.45
CA ASN A 18 -2.18 -6.99 -4.82
C ASN A 18 -2.45 -8.50 -4.88
N SER A 19 -2.12 -9.25 -3.83
CA SER A 19 -2.39 -10.69 -3.74
C SER A 19 -3.82 -11.03 -3.31
N LEU A 20 -4.55 -10.07 -2.73
CA LEU A 20 -5.87 -10.30 -2.15
C LEU A 20 -6.98 -10.03 -3.16
N ASP A 21 -8.01 -10.88 -3.13
CA ASP A 21 -9.23 -10.62 -3.87
C ASP A 21 -10.10 -9.52 -3.23
N ARG A 22 -11.22 -9.20 -3.86
CA ARG A 22 -12.11 -8.11 -3.40
C ARG A 22 -12.71 -8.36 -2.00
N GLU A 23 -13.02 -9.60 -1.65
CA GLU A 23 -13.58 -9.94 -0.34
C GLU A 23 -12.48 -9.93 0.73
N GLU A 24 -11.34 -10.50 0.39
CA GLU A 24 -10.14 -10.52 1.24
C GLU A 24 -9.64 -9.11 1.53
N LEU A 25 -9.61 -8.21 0.52
CA LEU A 25 -9.27 -6.79 0.71
C LEU A 25 -10.23 -6.08 1.67
N ARG A 26 -11.53 -6.41 1.62
CA ARG A 26 -12.52 -5.84 2.56
C ARG A 26 -12.25 -6.31 3.98
N GLU A 27 -11.97 -7.60 4.16
CA GLU A 27 -11.68 -8.15 5.48
C GLU A 27 -10.35 -7.62 6.01
N TYR A 28 -9.31 -7.59 5.18
CA TYR A 28 -8.01 -7.01 5.50
C TYR A 28 -8.17 -5.55 5.97
N LYS A 29 -8.95 -4.73 5.26
CA LYS A 29 -9.27 -3.36 5.69
C LYS A 29 -9.95 -3.30 7.06
N ARG A 30 -10.86 -4.23 7.37
CA ARG A 30 -11.54 -4.31 8.67
C ARG A 30 -10.56 -4.68 9.78
N GLN A 31 -9.67 -5.63 9.54
CA GLN A 31 -8.62 -6.04 10.48
C GLN A 31 -7.68 -4.87 10.79
N GLN A 32 -7.22 -4.15 9.77
CA GLN A 32 -6.35 -2.97 9.95
C GLN A 32 -7.02 -1.87 10.80
N ARG A 33 -8.33 -1.67 10.68
CA ARG A 33 -9.08 -0.70 11.52
C ARG A 33 -9.15 -1.11 13.00
N LYS A 34 -9.11 -2.40 13.30
CA LYS A 34 -9.17 -2.93 14.68
C LYS A 34 -7.83 -2.80 15.41
N LEU A 35 -6.72 -2.55 14.70
CA LEU A 35 -5.41 -2.39 15.33
C LEU A 35 -5.38 -1.16 16.26
N PRO A 36 -4.58 -1.20 17.34
CA PRO A 36 -4.36 -0.04 18.22
C PRO A 36 -3.75 1.14 17.45
N PRO A 37 -4.02 2.41 17.80
CA PRO A 37 -3.54 3.59 17.07
C PRO A 37 -2.03 3.62 16.75
N GLY A 38 -1.17 3.11 17.65
CA GLY A 38 0.28 3.01 17.41
C GLY A 38 0.74 1.81 16.57
N LYS A 39 -0.17 0.90 16.23
CA LYS A 39 0.02 -0.22 15.30
C LYS A 39 -0.86 -0.12 14.05
N ARG A 40 -1.76 0.88 13.98
CA ARG A 40 -2.47 1.23 12.75
C ARG A 40 -1.42 1.75 11.80
N GLY A 41 -1.11 0.98 10.76
CA GLY A 41 -0.38 1.51 9.62
C GLY A 41 -1.21 2.65 9.01
N GLY A 42 -0.93 3.90 9.38
CA GLY A 42 -1.50 5.09 8.72
C GLY A 42 -1.21 5.06 7.22
N ALA A 43 -1.93 5.83 6.39
CA ALA A 43 -1.91 5.79 4.92
C ALA A 43 -2.27 4.44 4.23
N HIS A 44 -1.98 3.28 4.83
CA HIS A 44 -2.21 1.94 4.24
C HIS A 44 -3.70 1.59 4.07
N ILE A 45 -4.58 2.05 4.97
CA ILE A 45 -6.03 1.90 4.79
C ILE A 45 -6.50 2.63 3.52
N GLY A 46 -5.84 3.73 3.16
CA GLY A 46 -6.07 4.46 1.92
C GLY A 46 -5.74 3.60 0.71
N LEU A 47 -4.57 2.93 0.71
CA LEU A 47 -4.14 2.05 -0.39
C LEU A 47 -5.09 0.87 -0.59
N ILE A 48 -5.55 0.24 0.50
CA ILE A 48 -6.56 -0.82 0.42
C ILE A 48 -7.87 -0.27 -0.18
N GLN A 49 -8.28 0.95 0.19
CA GLN A 49 -9.45 1.59 -0.41
C GLN A 49 -9.24 1.90 -1.89
N VAL A 50 -8.05 2.33 -2.29
CA VAL A 50 -7.71 2.59 -3.70
C VAL A 50 -7.88 1.31 -4.51
N ALA A 51 -7.25 0.20 -4.09
CA ALA A 51 -7.38 -1.10 -4.75
C ALA A 51 -8.85 -1.59 -4.82
N LEU A 52 -9.63 -1.41 -3.75
CA LEU A 52 -11.06 -1.75 -3.74
C LEU A 52 -11.91 -0.89 -4.70
N THR A 53 -11.54 0.38 -4.86
CA THR A 53 -12.27 1.34 -5.70
C THR A 53 -11.93 1.15 -7.17
N SER A 54 -10.64 0.94 -7.48
CA SER A 54 -10.15 0.70 -8.83
C SER A 54 -10.50 -0.68 -9.36
N ALA A 55 -10.66 -1.67 -8.47
CA ALA A 55 -10.70 -3.09 -8.83
C ALA A 55 -9.49 -3.54 -9.66
N ASN A 56 -8.35 -2.85 -9.49
CA ASN A 56 -7.10 -3.07 -10.20
C ASN A 56 -5.94 -3.08 -9.19
N PRO A 57 -4.85 -3.81 -9.47
CA PRO A 57 -3.67 -3.83 -8.61
C PRO A 57 -2.98 -2.47 -8.54
N LEU A 58 -2.30 -2.23 -7.43
CA LEU A 58 -1.41 -1.08 -7.22
C LEU A 58 -0.13 -1.32 -8.03
N ASP A 59 0.24 -0.34 -8.85
CA ASP A 59 1.53 -0.29 -9.52
C ASP A 59 2.49 0.57 -8.68
N ILE A 60 3.68 0.04 -8.42
CA ILE A 60 4.64 0.64 -7.49
C ILE A 60 6.01 0.69 -8.11
N GLU A 61 6.60 1.88 -8.02
CA GLU A 61 7.96 2.13 -8.46
C GLU A 61 8.76 2.75 -7.32
N VAL A 62 9.98 2.25 -7.16
CA VAL A 62 10.95 2.77 -6.20
C VAL A 62 12.24 3.07 -6.94
N ASN A 63 12.64 4.34 -6.90
CA ASN A 63 13.84 4.84 -7.54
C ASN A 63 14.77 5.40 -6.45
N PRO A 64 15.91 4.76 -6.16
CA PRO A 64 16.90 5.30 -5.21
C PRO A 64 17.35 6.70 -5.63
N VAL A 65 17.42 7.62 -4.67
CA VAL A 65 17.82 9.02 -4.94
C VAL A 65 19.18 9.31 -4.31
N ASP A 66 19.39 8.85 -3.08
CA ASP A 66 20.66 8.94 -2.36
C ASP A 66 20.80 7.77 -1.36
N ASP A 67 21.85 7.83 -0.53
CA ASP A 67 22.19 6.78 0.43
C ASP A 67 21.10 6.56 1.49
N ASP A 68 20.29 7.58 1.78
CA ASP A 68 19.28 7.56 2.84
C ASP A 68 17.84 7.51 2.30
N HIS A 69 17.61 7.95 1.07
CA HIS A 69 16.28 8.16 0.51
C HIS A 69 16.04 7.54 -0.87
N SER A 70 14.78 7.16 -1.06
CA SER A 70 14.23 6.73 -2.34
C SER A 70 13.02 7.59 -2.73
N PHE A 71 12.84 7.78 -4.03
CA PHE A 71 11.61 8.27 -4.61
C PHE A 71 10.66 7.08 -4.82
N PHE A 72 9.49 7.17 -4.19
CA PHE A 72 8.45 6.14 -4.26
C PHE A 72 7.22 6.73 -4.94
N SER A 73 6.69 6.02 -5.94
CA SER A 73 5.44 6.34 -6.62
C SER A 73 4.48 5.16 -6.56
N ILE A 74 3.18 5.49 -6.51
CA ILE A 74 2.08 4.53 -6.64
C ILE A 74 1.16 5.03 -7.74
N ALA A 75 0.80 4.14 -8.64
CA ALA A 75 -0.24 4.35 -9.64
C ALA A 75 -1.30 3.26 -9.52
N VAL A 76 -2.50 3.55 -10.02
CA VAL A 76 -3.55 2.56 -10.18
C VAL A 76 -4.34 2.89 -11.43
N LYS A 77 -4.75 1.86 -12.16
CA LYS A 77 -5.64 2.03 -13.31
C LYS A 77 -7.08 2.20 -12.82
N ILE A 78 -7.81 3.14 -13.39
CA ILE A 78 -9.25 3.28 -13.20
C ILE A 78 -9.92 2.98 -14.54
N ASP A 79 -10.67 1.88 -14.59
CA ASP A 79 -11.48 1.54 -15.76
C ASP A 79 -12.75 2.41 -15.78
N LYS A 80 -13.18 2.79 -16.99
CA LYS A 80 -14.29 3.71 -17.24
C LYS A 80 -15.61 2.97 -17.45
#